data_AF-A0A914TJV1-F1
#
_entry.id   AF-A0A914TJV1-F1
#
_cell.length_a   1.000
_cell.length_b   1.000
_cell.length_c   1.000
_cell.angle_alpha   90.00
_cell.angle_beta   90.00
_cell.angle_gamma   90.00
#
_symmetry.space_group_name_H-M   'P 1'
#
loop_
_entity.id
_entity.type
_entity.pdbx_description
1 polymer ?
#
loop_
_entity_poly.entity_id
_entity_poly.type
_entity_poly.pdbx_seq_one_letter_code
_entity_poly.pdbx_strand_id
1 'polypeptide(L)'
;MNINTGLFKDSNCPKQCYFMDDERVIFKSKVDITLLHARDLKGKTLDEVNYASNMNALGTKVLYSIESPLYTSLNGFNKDFIITYQSNFYGLSRKYDHFERIATETNLTEVWNDEQINSAIKSKTKGLLILVSNCDTFSSREYFIEALSQYLPITIYGKCSKIYCNSECEKAAIKEHKFYLAFENSVCNEYVTEKFWRMKDLIVPIVLTNADLIMLYR
;
A
#
# COMPACT_ATOMS: atom_id res chain seq x y z
N MET A 1 -10.16 -0.66 -23.69
CA MET A 1 -9.04 -0.91 -22.75
C MET A 1 -9.62 -1.63 -21.54
N ASN A 2 -9.04 -2.75 -21.13
CA ASN A 2 -9.56 -3.58 -20.03
C ASN A 2 -9.39 -2.87 -18.68
N ILE A 3 -10.47 -2.30 -18.16
CA ILE A 3 -10.52 -1.60 -16.87
C ILE A 3 -10.95 -2.58 -15.78
N ASN A 4 -10.03 -3.49 -15.44
CA ASN A 4 -10.15 -4.44 -14.33
C ASN A 4 -9.43 -3.96 -13.05
N THR A 5 -9.13 -2.66 -12.95
CA THR A 5 -8.32 -2.09 -11.86
C THR A 5 -9.11 -1.02 -11.12
N GLY A 6 -9.96 -1.41 -10.17
CA GLY A 6 -10.63 -0.49 -9.25
C GLY A 6 -10.80 -1.15 -7.90
N LEU A 7 -10.33 -0.50 -6.83
CA LEU A 7 -10.25 -1.01 -5.45
C LEU A 7 -11.60 -1.43 -4.85
N PHE A 8 -12.70 -1.05 -5.50
CA PHE A 8 -14.05 -1.22 -4.97
C PHE A 8 -14.96 -2.15 -5.78
N LYS A 9 -14.48 -2.71 -6.91
CA LYS A 9 -15.32 -3.52 -7.82
C LYS A 9 -15.73 -4.88 -7.23
N ASP A 10 -14.97 -5.41 -6.28
CA ASP A 10 -15.17 -6.74 -5.67
C ASP A 10 -15.64 -6.68 -4.22
N SER A 11 -16.78 -6.03 -3.97
CA SER A 11 -17.39 -6.10 -2.64
C SER A 11 -18.84 -6.52 -2.72
N ASN A 12 -19.20 -7.62 -2.04
CA ASN A 12 -20.56 -7.95 -1.62
C ASN A 12 -21.05 -6.87 -0.62
N CYS A 13 -21.14 -5.63 -1.09
CA CYS A 13 -21.56 -4.47 -0.33
C CYS A 13 -23.05 -4.65 0.00
N PRO A 14 -23.46 -4.77 1.28
CA PRO A 14 -24.87 -4.90 1.66
C PRO A 14 -25.67 -3.60 1.45
N LYS A 15 -25.04 -2.59 0.84
CA LYS A 15 -25.60 -1.28 0.52
C LYS A 15 -25.58 -1.08 -0.99
N GLN A 16 -26.40 -0.16 -1.48
CA GLN A 16 -26.40 0.20 -2.89
C GLN A 16 -25.15 1.04 -3.20
N CYS A 17 -24.08 0.35 -3.58
CA CYS A 17 -22.81 0.95 -3.96
C CYS A 17 -22.84 1.32 -5.46
N TYR A 18 -22.49 2.55 -5.81
CA TYR A 18 -22.31 3.00 -7.21
C TYR A 18 -20.84 3.32 -7.45
N PHE A 19 -20.26 2.73 -8.50
CA PHE A 19 -18.87 2.97 -8.88
C PHE A 19 -18.82 3.90 -10.09
N MET A 20 -17.95 4.90 -10.01
CA MET A 20 -17.78 5.91 -11.05
C MET A 20 -16.31 5.97 -11.45
N ASP A 21 -16.06 5.79 -12.73
CA ASP A 21 -14.75 5.97 -13.39
C ASP A 21 -14.69 7.23 -14.26
N ASP A 22 -15.86 7.77 -14.64
CA ASP A 22 -16.04 8.99 -15.45
C ASP A 22 -16.86 10.05 -14.70
N GLU A 23 -16.45 11.31 -14.83
CA GLU A 23 -16.96 12.51 -14.17
C GLU A 23 -18.35 12.97 -14.65
N ARG A 24 -19.10 12.13 -15.38
CA ARG A 24 -20.30 12.58 -16.11
C ARG A 24 -21.61 11.97 -15.64
N VAL A 25 -21.63 11.36 -14.46
CA VAL A 25 -22.87 10.81 -13.89
C VAL A 25 -23.56 11.86 -13.02
N ILE A 26 -24.65 12.42 -13.54
CA ILE A 26 -25.56 13.27 -12.79
C ILE A 26 -26.45 12.37 -11.92
N PHE A 27 -26.25 12.42 -10.61
CA PHE A 27 -27.14 11.76 -9.67
C PHE A 27 -28.52 12.43 -9.69
N LYS A 28 -29.56 11.65 -10.00
CA LYS A 28 -30.97 12.10 -9.91
C LYS A 28 -31.48 12.13 -8.46
N SER A 29 -30.77 11.47 -7.55
CA SER A 29 -31.12 11.35 -6.13
C SER A 29 -29.90 11.63 -5.25
N LYS A 30 -30.14 12.07 -4.01
CA LYS A 30 -29.08 12.32 -3.03
C LYS A 30 -28.36 11.01 -2.65
N VAL A 31 -27.03 11.06 -2.65
CA VAL A 31 -26.12 10.04 -2.12
C VAL A 31 -25.87 10.35 -0.64
N ASP A 32 -25.79 9.32 0.21
CA ASP A 32 -25.52 9.50 1.64
C ASP A 32 -24.02 9.72 1.92
N ILE A 33 -23.16 8.94 1.27
CA ILE A 33 -21.69 8.97 1.43
C ILE A 33 -21.03 8.91 0.06
N THR A 34 -20.13 9.86 -0.19
CA THR A 34 -19.25 9.86 -1.36
C THR A 34 -17.84 9.50 -0.92
N LEU A 35 -17.33 8.36 -1.39
CA LEU A 35 -15.96 7.92 -1.13
C LEU A 35 -15.05 8.33 -2.29
N LEU A 36 -14.06 9.18 -1.98
CA LEU A 36 -13.15 9.75 -2.96
C LEU A 36 -11.76 9.12 -2.81
N HIS A 37 -11.31 8.34 -3.79
CA HIS A 37 -9.97 7.76 -3.78
C HIS A 37 -8.93 8.82 -4.18
N ALA A 38 -8.05 9.19 -3.26
CA ALA A 38 -7.16 10.35 -3.45
C ALA A 38 -6.23 10.24 -4.66
N ARG A 39 -5.81 9.04 -5.06
CA ARG A 39 -4.96 8.86 -6.26
C ARG A 39 -5.72 9.08 -7.57
N ASP A 40 -7.02 8.81 -7.60
CA ASP A 40 -7.86 9.03 -8.80
C ASP A 40 -8.16 10.52 -8.99
N LEU A 41 -7.92 11.32 -7.95
CA LEU A 41 -8.05 12.77 -7.92
C LEU A 41 -6.72 13.50 -8.20
N LYS A 42 -5.61 12.78 -8.35
CA LYS A 42 -4.30 13.41 -8.51
C LYS A 42 -4.26 14.25 -9.80
N GLY A 43 -3.98 15.54 -9.65
CA GLY A 43 -3.94 16.50 -10.76
C GLY A 43 -5.28 17.08 -11.15
N LYS A 44 -6.37 16.69 -10.47
CA LYS A 44 -7.69 17.29 -10.60
C LYS A 44 -7.88 18.36 -9.53
N THR A 45 -8.48 19.47 -9.92
CA THR A 45 -8.95 20.53 -9.04
C THR A 45 -10.28 20.13 -8.39
N LEU A 46 -10.61 20.76 -7.27
CA LEU A 46 -11.91 20.54 -6.63
C LEU A 46 -13.07 20.90 -7.58
N ASP A 47 -12.88 21.92 -8.41
CA ASP A 47 -13.89 22.42 -9.32
C ASP A 47 -14.23 21.42 -10.43
N GLU A 48 -13.26 20.63 -10.89
CA GLU A 48 -13.50 19.53 -11.85
C GLU A 48 -14.34 18.42 -11.23
N VAL A 49 -14.09 18.06 -9.96
CA VAL A 49 -14.88 17.07 -9.22
C VAL A 49 -16.27 17.59 -8.84
N ASN A 50 -16.37 18.89 -8.55
CA ASN A 50 -17.62 19.57 -8.21
C ASN A 50 -18.49 19.86 -9.43
N TYR A 51 -17.93 20.06 -10.63
CA TYR A 51 -18.68 20.29 -11.86
C TYR A 51 -19.32 18.99 -12.37
N ALA A 52 -18.62 17.87 -12.19
CA ALA A 52 -19.07 16.52 -12.47
C ALA A 52 -20.33 16.11 -11.68
N SER A 53 -20.46 16.66 -10.47
CA SER A 53 -21.36 16.16 -9.45
C SER A 53 -22.22 17.31 -8.92
N ASN A 54 -23.55 17.25 -9.06
CA ASN A 54 -24.40 18.23 -8.39
C ASN A 54 -24.09 18.20 -6.87
N MET A 55 -23.40 19.22 -6.34
CA MET A 55 -22.88 19.25 -4.96
C MET A 55 -23.95 18.91 -3.91
N ASN A 56 -25.20 19.27 -4.18
CA ASN A 56 -26.34 19.01 -3.30
C ASN A 56 -26.72 17.52 -3.21
N ALA A 57 -26.19 16.69 -4.11
CA ALA A 57 -26.45 15.26 -4.18
C ALA A 57 -25.33 14.40 -3.57
N LEU A 58 -24.20 14.94 -3.11
CA LEU A 58 -23.02 14.14 -2.74
C LEU A 58 -22.96 13.66 -1.27
N GLY A 59 -23.87 14.09 -0.40
CA GLY A 59 -23.87 13.67 1.00
C GLY A 59 -22.53 13.92 1.72
N THR A 60 -22.18 13.05 2.67
CA THR A 60 -20.92 13.11 3.42
C THR A 60 -19.75 12.71 2.53
N LYS A 61 -18.74 13.57 2.39
CA LYS A 61 -17.55 13.33 1.57
C LYS A 61 -16.43 12.74 2.42
N VAL A 62 -16.08 11.49 2.11
CA VAL A 62 -15.00 10.77 2.76
C VAL A 62 -13.85 10.63 1.77
N LEU A 63 -12.72 11.23 2.08
CA LEU A 63 -11.50 11.02 1.31
C LEU A 63 -10.81 9.74 1.77
N TYR A 64 -10.43 8.88 0.85
CA TYR A 64 -9.67 7.67 1.13
C TYR A 64 -8.26 7.78 0.56
N SER A 65 -7.26 7.71 1.43
CA SER A 65 -5.84 7.70 1.04
C SER A 65 -5.01 6.84 2.00
N ILE A 66 -4.50 5.73 1.48
CA ILE A 66 -3.50 4.89 2.17
C ILE A 66 -2.06 5.20 1.71
N GLU A 67 -1.87 6.20 0.86
CA GLU A 67 -0.55 6.67 0.43
C GLU A 67 -0.01 7.76 1.36
N SER A 68 1.32 7.88 1.45
CA SER A 68 2.01 8.93 2.22
C SER A 68 1.49 10.34 1.87
N PRO A 69 1.34 11.23 2.86
CA PRO A 69 0.95 12.62 2.62
C PRO A 69 1.93 13.38 1.73
N LEU A 70 3.19 12.94 1.65
CA LEU A 70 4.19 13.55 0.75
C LEU A 70 3.90 13.26 -0.73
N TYR A 71 3.20 12.16 -1.04
CA TYR A 71 2.79 11.79 -2.39
C TYR A 71 1.32 12.09 -2.70
N THR A 72 0.55 12.47 -1.69
CA THR A 72 -0.87 12.79 -1.80
C THR A 72 -1.10 14.26 -1.42
N SER A 73 -1.16 15.13 -2.43
CA SER A 73 -1.58 16.52 -2.21
C SER A 73 -3.10 16.58 -2.08
N LEU A 74 -3.58 17.11 -0.96
CA LEU A 74 -5.00 17.28 -0.67
C LEU A 74 -5.42 18.75 -0.58
N ASN A 75 -4.52 19.66 -0.96
CA ASN A 75 -4.78 21.09 -0.92
C ASN A 75 -5.94 21.42 -1.86
N GLY A 76 -6.96 22.09 -1.32
CA GLY A 76 -8.17 22.45 -2.05
C GLY A 76 -9.31 21.44 -1.98
N PHE A 77 -9.13 20.24 -1.40
CA PHE A 77 -10.23 19.28 -1.24
C PHE A 77 -11.08 19.52 0.00
N ASN A 78 -12.30 20.03 -0.20
CA ASN A 78 -13.33 20.15 0.84
C ASN A 78 -13.94 18.77 1.14
N LYS A 79 -13.55 18.18 2.27
CA LYS A 79 -13.89 16.82 2.72
C LYS A 79 -14.33 16.86 4.18
N ASP A 80 -15.25 15.97 4.54
CA ASP A 80 -15.77 15.88 5.91
C ASP A 80 -14.91 14.94 6.75
N PHE A 81 -14.45 13.84 6.16
CA PHE A 81 -13.58 12.84 6.81
C PHE A 81 -12.45 12.38 5.90
N ILE A 82 -11.41 11.80 6.51
CA ILE A 82 -10.36 11.06 5.82
C ILE A 82 -10.28 9.65 6.41
N ILE A 83 -10.23 8.65 5.55
CA ILE A 83 -9.78 7.30 5.89
C ILE A 83 -8.32 7.19 5.42
N THR A 84 -7.41 6.90 6.35
CA THR A 84 -5.98 6.78 6.06
C THR A 84 -5.31 5.67 6.86
N TYR A 85 -4.02 5.41 6.65
CA TYR A 85 -3.29 4.36 7.38
C TYR A 85 -3.00 4.73 8.85
N GLN A 86 -3.02 6.02 9.19
CA GLN A 86 -2.73 6.52 10.53
C GLN A 86 -3.86 6.18 11.51
N SER A 87 -3.48 5.65 12.68
CA SER A 87 -4.41 5.20 13.73
C SER A 87 -5.07 6.36 14.48
N ASN A 88 -4.42 7.52 14.54
CA ASN A 88 -4.88 8.69 15.28
C ASN A 88 -5.93 9.55 14.53
N PHE A 89 -6.27 9.20 13.29
CA PHE A 89 -7.19 10.00 12.47
C PHE A 89 -8.66 9.58 12.68
N TYR A 90 -9.35 10.23 13.63
CA TYR A 90 -10.80 10.14 13.88
C TYR A 90 -11.39 8.71 13.95
N GLY A 91 -10.60 7.71 14.33
CA GLY A 91 -11.02 6.31 14.41
C GLY A 91 -11.27 5.62 13.05
N LEU A 92 -10.97 6.29 11.94
CA LEU A 92 -11.17 5.78 10.58
C LEU A 92 -9.82 5.46 9.94
N SER A 93 -9.23 4.34 10.37
CA SER A 93 -7.94 3.88 9.84
C SER A 93 -8.08 2.65 8.94
N ARG A 94 -7.30 2.60 7.87
CA ARG A 94 -7.14 1.44 6.98
C ARG A 94 -5.65 1.19 6.75
N LYS A 95 -5.11 0.22 7.48
CA LYS A 95 -3.76 -0.30 7.27
C LYS A 95 -3.74 -1.23 6.06
N TYR A 96 -2.56 -1.45 5.49
CA TYR A 96 -2.38 -2.43 4.40
C TYR A 96 -2.64 -3.86 4.86
N ASP A 97 -2.31 -4.15 6.12
CA ASP A 97 -2.48 -5.44 6.76
C ASP A 97 -2.33 -5.28 8.28
N HIS A 98 -2.48 -6.39 9.02
CA HIS A 98 -2.30 -6.42 10.46
C HIS A 98 -1.78 -7.78 10.93
N PHE A 99 -1.20 -7.79 12.13
CA PHE A 99 -0.89 -9.03 12.83
C PHE A 99 -2.11 -9.46 13.65
N GLU A 100 -2.36 -10.77 13.63
CA GLU A 100 -3.31 -11.41 14.53
C GLU A 100 -2.56 -12.35 15.46
N ARG A 101 -2.99 -12.38 16.73
CA ARG A 101 -2.41 -13.32 17.68
C ARG A 101 -2.89 -14.72 17.34
N ILE A 102 -1.96 -15.67 17.26
CA ILE A 102 -2.31 -17.09 17.16
C ILE A 102 -3.02 -17.49 18.46
N ALA A 103 -4.29 -17.87 18.33
CA ALA A 103 -5.15 -18.33 19.40
C ALA A 103 -5.38 -19.84 19.27
N THR A 104 -6.00 -20.45 20.28
CA THR A 104 -6.24 -21.90 20.32
C THR A 104 -7.18 -22.35 19.19
N GLU A 105 -8.09 -21.46 18.79
CA GLU A 105 -9.07 -21.64 17.72
C GLU A 105 -8.54 -21.26 16.33
N THR A 106 -7.33 -20.71 16.21
CA THR A 106 -6.74 -20.37 14.92
C THR A 106 -6.58 -21.63 14.08
N ASN A 107 -7.01 -21.56 12.82
CA ASN A 107 -6.89 -22.68 11.92
C ASN A 107 -5.41 -22.96 11.63
N LEU A 108 -4.95 -24.19 11.89
CA LEU A 108 -3.55 -24.57 11.68
C LEU A 108 -3.09 -24.43 10.23
N THR A 109 -4.00 -24.39 9.25
CA THR A 109 -3.64 -24.12 7.85
C THR A 109 -3.19 -22.67 7.60
N GLU A 110 -3.50 -21.76 8.52
CA GLU A 110 -3.12 -20.34 8.45
C GLU A 110 -1.75 -20.06 9.08
N VAL A 111 -1.18 -21.05 9.78
CA VAL A 111 0.10 -20.93 10.49
C VAL A 111 1.14 -21.81 9.79
N TRP A 112 2.33 -21.25 9.52
CA TRP A 112 3.42 -22.05 8.98
C TRP A 112 3.95 -23.03 10.02
N ASN A 113 4.15 -24.27 9.61
CA ASN A 113 4.82 -25.27 10.43
C ASN A 113 6.34 -25.31 10.18
N ASP A 114 7.07 -26.00 11.05
CA ASP A 114 8.53 -26.10 10.97
C ASP A 114 9.03 -26.70 9.65
N GLU A 115 8.30 -27.64 9.04
CA GLU A 115 8.70 -28.24 7.76
C GLU A 115 8.61 -27.22 6.63
N GLN A 116 7.52 -26.45 6.57
CA GLN A 116 7.31 -25.36 5.60
C GLN A 116 8.39 -24.28 5.76
N ILE A 117 8.66 -23.87 7.01
CA ILE A 117 9.71 -22.87 7.31
C ILE A 117 11.08 -23.39 6.90
N ASN A 118 11.44 -24.62 7.28
CA ASN A 118 12.72 -25.22 6.93
C ASN A 118 12.90 -25.40 5.41
N SER A 119 11.84 -25.79 4.70
CA SER A 119 11.84 -25.90 3.25
C SER A 119 12.05 -24.53 2.59
N ALA A 120 11.34 -23.50 3.06
CA ALA A 120 11.51 -22.13 2.59
C ALA A 120 12.93 -21.62 2.83
N ILE A 121 13.50 -21.81 4.02
CA ILE A 121 14.88 -21.41 4.35
C ILE A 121 15.89 -22.10 3.43
N LYS A 122 15.75 -23.40 3.17
CA LYS A 122 16.64 -24.15 2.25
C LYS A 122 16.62 -23.61 0.83
N SER A 123 15.46 -23.10 0.36
CA SER A 123 15.34 -22.52 -0.97
C SER A 123 15.97 -21.12 -1.12
N LYS A 124 16.32 -20.46 0.00
CA LYS A 124 16.84 -19.09 0.01
C LYS A 124 18.36 -19.06 -0.12
N THR A 125 18.83 -18.97 -1.35
CA THR A 125 20.26 -18.96 -1.70
C THR A 125 20.84 -17.55 -1.88
N LYS A 126 19.99 -16.53 -2.09
CA LYS A 126 20.39 -15.14 -2.32
C LYS A 126 20.19 -14.26 -1.08
N GLY A 127 20.92 -13.16 -1.03
CA GLY A 127 20.94 -12.22 0.10
C GLY A 127 19.76 -11.24 0.09
N LEU A 128 20.02 -10.03 -0.42
CA LEU A 128 19.10 -8.90 -0.39
C LEU A 128 18.33 -8.78 -1.72
N LEU A 129 17.01 -8.56 -1.61
CA LEU A 129 16.12 -8.28 -2.74
C LEU A 129 15.43 -6.94 -2.54
N ILE A 130 15.27 -6.18 -3.63
CA ILE A 130 14.32 -5.06 -3.69
C ILE A 130 13.60 -5.02 -5.03
N LEU A 131 12.29 -4.78 -4.98
CA LEU A 131 11.44 -4.53 -6.14
C LEU A 131 11.02 -3.05 -6.10
N VAL A 132 11.52 -2.23 -7.02
CA VAL A 132 11.42 -0.77 -6.91
C VAL A 132 11.09 -0.09 -8.25
N SER A 133 10.04 0.73 -8.24
CA SER A 133 9.56 1.45 -9.42
C SER A 133 9.52 2.97 -9.29
N ASN A 134 9.64 3.49 -8.05
CA ASN A 134 9.74 4.92 -7.76
C ASN A 134 11.19 5.23 -7.34
N CYS A 135 11.89 6.02 -8.15
CA CYS A 135 13.36 6.13 -8.16
C CYS A 135 13.89 7.44 -7.59
N ASP A 136 13.01 8.39 -7.32
CA ASP A 136 13.32 9.66 -6.67
C ASP A 136 12.28 9.81 -5.55
N THR A 137 12.75 9.64 -4.31
CA THR A 137 11.85 9.45 -3.19
C THR A 137 12.12 10.35 -2.01
N PHE A 138 11.04 10.74 -1.31
CA PHE A 138 11.15 11.56 -0.11
C PHE A 138 11.86 10.84 1.04
N SER A 139 11.93 9.51 1.02
CA SER A 139 12.76 8.74 1.95
C SER A 139 14.23 8.71 1.57
N SER A 140 14.61 9.17 0.37
CA SER A 140 15.97 9.09 -0.16
C SER A 140 16.56 7.67 -0.13
N ARG A 141 15.69 6.65 -0.16
CA ARG A 141 16.10 5.23 -0.04
C ARG A 141 17.05 4.81 -1.14
N GLU A 142 16.96 5.43 -2.32
CA GLU A 142 17.82 5.17 -3.48
C GLU A 142 19.31 5.38 -3.14
N TYR A 143 19.66 6.45 -2.42
CA TYR A 143 21.03 6.72 -2.00
C TYR A 143 21.51 5.70 -0.96
N PHE A 144 20.62 5.28 -0.06
CA PHE A 144 20.95 4.23 0.92
C PHE A 144 21.21 2.88 0.22
N ILE A 145 20.37 2.51 -0.75
CA ILE A 145 20.53 1.28 -1.55
C ILE A 145 21.83 1.34 -2.35
N GLU A 146 22.13 2.47 -2.98
CA GLU A 146 23.38 2.69 -3.71
C GLU A 146 24.60 2.51 -2.80
N ALA A 147 24.63 3.16 -1.64
CA ALA A 147 25.70 3.00 -0.67
C ALA A 147 25.82 1.55 -0.18
N LEU A 148 24.71 0.90 0.14
CA LEU A 148 24.68 -0.49 0.61
C LEU A 148 25.18 -1.48 -0.45
N SER A 149 24.88 -1.21 -1.73
CA SER A 149 25.30 -2.05 -2.86
C SER A 149 26.82 -2.14 -3.04
N GLN A 150 27.57 -1.19 -2.47
CA GLN A 150 29.04 -1.22 -2.47
C GLN A 150 29.61 -2.29 -1.52
N TYR A 151 28.82 -2.71 -0.52
CA TYR A 151 29.27 -3.63 0.53
C TYR A 151 28.60 -5.01 0.43
N LEU A 152 27.38 -5.08 -0.09
CA LEU A 152 26.60 -6.30 -0.17
C LEU A 152 25.95 -6.43 -1.55
N PRO A 153 25.90 -7.65 -2.13
CA PRO A 153 25.16 -7.86 -3.37
C PRO A 153 23.65 -7.71 -3.12
N ILE A 154 23.02 -6.82 -3.90
CA ILE A 154 21.58 -6.56 -3.86
C ILE A 154 20.99 -6.90 -5.22
N THR A 155 19.98 -7.76 -5.25
CA THR A 155 19.15 -7.98 -6.44
C THR A 155 18.12 -6.87 -6.54
N ILE A 156 18.18 -6.07 -7.60
CA ILE A 156 17.30 -4.91 -7.83
C ILE A 156 16.48 -5.15 -9.09
N TYR A 157 15.17 -5.30 -8.94
CA TYR A 157 14.23 -5.33 -10.07
C TYR A 157 13.30 -4.12 -10.07
N GLY A 158 12.74 -3.83 -11.24
CA GLY A 158 11.76 -2.79 -11.47
C GLY A 158 12.29 -1.63 -12.32
N LYS A 159 11.51 -0.55 -12.38
CA LYS A 159 11.79 0.60 -13.25
C LYS A 159 13.15 1.23 -12.97
N CYS A 160 13.59 1.26 -11.71
CA CYS A 160 14.83 1.95 -11.33
C CYS A 160 16.10 1.22 -11.76
N SER A 161 16.04 -0.11 -11.94
CA SER A 161 17.16 -0.89 -12.52
C SER A 161 16.99 -1.19 -14.01
N LYS A 162 15.82 -0.86 -14.60
CA LYS A 162 15.42 -1.27 -15.96
C LYS A 162 15.34 -2.80 -16.17
N ILE A 163 15.42 -3.59 -15.09
CA ILE A 163 15.24 -5.04 -15.14
C ILE A 163 13.85 -5.34 -14.61
N TYR A 164 12.91 -5.51 -15.54
CA TYR A 164 11.51 -5.74 -15.19
C TYR A 164 11.26 -7.18 -14.75
N CYS A 165 10.33 -7.35 -13.82
CA CYS A 165 9.98 -8.61 -13.21
C CYS A 165 8.46 -8.68 -13.18
N ASN A 166 7.87 -9.71 -13.80
CA ASN A 166 6.44 -9.96 -13.74
C ASN A 166 6.07 -10.67 -12.42
N SER A 167 4.78 -10.96 -12.20
CA SER A 167 4.32 -11.60 -10.96
C SER A 167 5.01 -12.94 -10.66
N GLU A 168 5.27 -13.77 -11.69
CA GLU A 168 5.96 -15.06 -11.52
C GLU A 168 7.42 -14.88 -11.13
N CYS A 169 8.11 -13.96 -11.81
CA CYS A 169 9.47 -13.57 -11.47
C CYS A 169 9.56 -13.01 -10.04
N GLU A 170 8.61 -12.18 -9.61
CA GLU A 170 8.62 -11.60 -8.25
C GLU A 170 8.47 -12.69 -7.19
N LYS A 171 7.56 -13.65 -7.40
CA LYS A 171 7.39 -14.81 -6.51
C LYS A 171 8.65 -15.66 -6.44
N ALA A 172 9.29 -15.93 -7.58
CA ALA A 172 10.55 -16.66 -7.63
C ALA A 172 11.67 -15.92 -6.89
N ALA A 173 11.79 -14.61 -7.11
CA ALA A 173 12.77 -13.78 -6.42
C ALA A 173 12.54 -13.81 -4.90
N ILE A 174 11.32 -13.62 -4.42
CA ILE A 174 11.01 -13.67 -2.98
C ILE A 174 11.36 -15.05 -2.37
N LYS A 175 11.10 -16.14 -3.10
CA LYS A 175 11.43 -17.50 -2.66
C LYS A 175 12.94 -17.73 -2.55
N GLU A 176 13.73 -17.16 -3.47
CA GLU A 176 15.18 -17.34 -3.52
C GLU A 176 15.96 -16.44 -2.55
N HIS A 177 15.36 -15.37 -2.01
CA HIS A 177 16.06 -14.39 -1.19
C HIS A 177 15.72 -14.50 0.30
N LYS A 178 16.74 -14.24 1.14
CA LYS A 178 16.61 -14.23 2.61
C LYS A 178 15.96 -12.94 3.12
N PHE A 179 16.38 -11.82 2.55
CA PHE A 179 15.99 -10.49 3.03
C PHE A 179 15.34 -9.67 1.93
N TYR A 180 14.28 -8.94 2.29
CA TYR A 180 13.62 -7.97 1.42
C TYR A 180 13.83 -6.57 1.98
N LEU A 181 14.38 -5.65 1.19
CA LEU A 181 14.47 -4.24 1.56
C LEU A 181 13.08 -3.61 1.42
N ALA A 182 12.31 -3.65 2.51
CA ALA A 182 10.95 -3.12 2.62
C ALA A 182 10.97 -1.59 2.81
N PHE A 183 11.76 -0.88 2.00
CA PHE A 183 11.96 0.55 2.14
C PHE A 183 10.81 1.31 1.51
N GLU A 184 10.07 2.07 2.31
CA GLU A 184 8.98 2.91 1.81
C GLU A 184 9.49 4.12 1.04
N ASN A 185 8.64 4.68 0.19
CA ASN A 185 8.96 5.89 -0.59
C ASN A 185 9.01 7.17 0.28
N SER A 186 8.54 7.08 1.53
CA SER A 186 8.47 8.16 2.51
C SER A 186 8.74 7.57 3.89
N VAL A 187 9.46 8.29 4.74
CA VAL A 187 9.59 7.92 6.15
C VAL A 187 8.50 8.65 6.92
N CYS A 188 7.39 7.96 7.21
CA CYS A 188 6.24 8.52 7.92
C CYS A 188 5.78 7.59 9.05
N ASN A 189 5.26 8.18 10.12
CA ASN A 189 4.71 7.42 11.24
C ASN A 189 3.61 6.48 10.78
N GLU A 190 3.70 5.20 11.16
CA GLU A 190 2.74 4.13 10.84
C GLU A 190 2.56 3.82 9.34
N TYR A 191 3.39 4.39 8.46
CA TYR A 191 3.30 4.12 7.03
C TYR A 191 3.99 2.80 6.67
N VAL A 192 3.22 1.71 6.73
CA VAL A 192 3.66 0.34 6.44
C VAL A 192 2.79 -0.22 5.32
N THR A 193 3.39 -0.53 4.18
CA THR A 193 2.68 -0.94 2.96
C THR A 193 2.89 -2.42 2.61
N GLU A 194 2.46 -2.82 1.41
CA GLU A 194 2.70 -4.16 0.86
C GLU A 194 4.18 -4.56 0.84
N LYS A 195 5.12 -3.60 0.93
CA LYS A 195 6.56 -3.88 1.03
C LYS A 195 6.93 -4.68 2.27
N PHE A 196 6.43 -4.29 3.43
CA PHE A 196 6.65 -5.02 4.67
C PHE A 196 5.91 -6.37 4.66
N TRP A 197 4.65 -6.35 4.22
CA TRP A 197 3.77 -7.52 4.29
C TRP A 197 4.11 -8.65 3.32
N ARG A 198 5.07 -8.46 2.40
CA ARG A 198 5.73 -9.56 1.67
C ARG A 198 6.33 -10.62 2.59
N MET A 199 6.55 -10.31 3.87
CA MET A 199 6.94 -11.32 4.87
C MET A 199 5.99 -12.53 4.97
N LYS A 200 4.76 -12.41 4.48
CA LYS A 200 3.81 -13.53 4.29
C LYS A 200 4.33 -14.62 3.36
N ASP A 201 5.37 -14.34 2.57
CA ASP A 201 6.06 -15.32 1.73
C ASP A 201 7.39 -15.81 2.37
N LEU A 202 7.46 -15.79 3.70
CA LEU A 202 8.61 -16.24 4.51
C LEU A 202 9.93 -15.52 4.17
N ILE A 203 9.88 -14.27 3.71
CA ILE A 203 11.06 -13.41 3.51
C ILE A 203 11.20 -12.42 4.66
N VAL A 204 12.42 -12.18 5.13
CA VAL A 204 12.64 -11.29 6.29
C VAL A 204 12.66 -9.83 5.81
N PRO A 205 11.73 -8.96 6.25
CA PRO A 205 11.73 -7.57 5.84
C PRO A 205 12.80 -6.77 6.62
N ILE A 206 13.57 -5.95 5.91
CA ILE A 206 14.42 -4.92 6.48
C ILE A 206 13.75 -3.59 6.19
N VAL A 207 13.38 -2.86 7.24
CA VAL A 207 12.63 -1.61 7.14
C VAL A 207 13.54 -0.41 7.34
N LEU A 208 13.29 0.64 6.55
CA LEU A 208 13.85 1.97 6.79
C LEU A 208 12.83 2.75 7.61
N THR A 209 13.20 3.17 8.81
CA THR A 209 12.31 3.87 9.73
C THR A 209 13.05 5.00 10.43
N ASN A 210 12.30 5.98 10.95
CA ASN A 210 12.88 6.94 11.88
C ASN A 210 13.25 6.23 13.20
N ALA A 211 14.35 6.65 13.83
CA ALA A 211 14.88 6.03 15.05
C ALA A 211 13.84 5.93 16.20
N ASP A 212 12.84 6.81 16.22
CA ASP A 212 11.80 6.87 17.27
C ASP A 212 10.72 5.78 17.17
N LEU A 213 10.62 5.08 16.02
CA LEU A 213 9.60 4.05 15.78
C LEU A 213 9.95 2.68 16.35
N ILE A 214 11.17 2.50 16.88
CA ILE A 214 11.61 1.25 17.53
C ILE A 214 10.79 0.93 18.80
N MET A 215 9.98 1.88 19.31
CA MET A 215 9.14 1.68 20.49
C MET A 215 7.74 1.09 20.25
N LEU A 216 7.32 0.82 19.01
CA LEU A 216 5.99 0.22 18.76
C LEU A 216 5.92 -1.31 18.91
N TYR A 217 7.02 -1.95 19.33
CA TYR A 217 7.08 -3.39 19.61
C TYR A 217 7.33 -3.70 21.10
N ARG A 218 7.05 -2.75 22.01
CA ARG A 218 6.98 -3.00 23.45
C ARG A 218 5.54 -3.10 23.92
#